data_AF-A0A925MQJ2-F1
#
_entry.id   AF-A0A925MQJ2-F1
#
_cell.length_a   1.000
_cell.length_b   1.000
_cell.length_c   1.000
_cell.angle_alpha   90.00
_cell.angle_beta   90.00
_cell.angle_gamma   90.00
#
_symmetry.space_group_name_H-M   'P 1'
#
loop_
_entity.id
_entity.type
_entity.pdbx_description
1 polymer ?
#
loop_
_entity_poly.entity_id
_entity_poly.type
_entity_poly.pdbx_seq_one_letter_code
_entity_poly.pdbx_strand_id
1 'polypeptide(L)'
;MEELMKTKKSGREVLSNLEVENKYVFHGSETPDIEMFEPRQAYDFINGEKVKDDEPAIHASEFSDIAILMALINKENCKEGFESGFHYEDKVILSVNQKALDQLNESSQGYVYVFSKEDFKPRKISELISYVHVKPVMMIRVKKSDLSNDLEITN
;
A
#
# COMPACT_ATOMS: atom_id res chain seq x y z
N MET A 1 -7.28 30.50 21.95
CA MET A 1 -7.62 30.42 20.52
C MET A 1 -6.39 30.23 19.62
N GLU A 2 -5.19 30.04 20.18
CA GLU A 2 -3.93 29.72 19.47
C GLU A 2 -3.43 28.28 19.70
N GLU A 3 -4.18 27.46 20.44
CA GLU A 3 -3.72 26.12 20.87
C GLU A 3 -4.32 24.97 20.04
N LEU A 4 -5.28 25.28 19.16
CA LEU A 4 -5.95 24.35 18.24
C LEU A 4 -5.32 24.30 16.84
N MET A 5 -4.16 24.95 16.63
CA MET A 5 -3.37 24.88 15.39
C MET A 5 -2.21 23.86 15.44
N LYS A 6 -2.15 22.98 16.44
CA LYS A 6 -1.02 22.06 16.65
C LYS A 6 -1.38 20.61 16.31
N THR A 7 -0.60 20.08 15.35
CA THR A 7 -0.53 18.72 14.79
C THR A 7 -1.55 18.38 13.68
N LYS A 8 -1.19 18.72 12.44
CA LYS A 8 -1.72 18.02 11.27
C LYS A 8 -1.27 16.56 11.38
N LYS A 9 -2.20 15.62 11.60
CA LYS A 9 -1.89 14.19 11.71
C LYS A 9 -1.12 13.70 10.48
N SER A 10 -0.12 12.84 10.68
CA SER A 10 0.62 12.24 9.56
C SER A 10 -0.26 11.25 8.78
N GLY A 11 0.15 10.87 7.56
CA GLY A 11 -0.56 9.87 6.79
C GLY A 11 -0.63 8.53 7.54
N ARG A 12 0.49 8.15 8.16
CA ARG A 12 0.59 6.99 9.06
C ARG A 12 -0.45 7.05 10.18
N GLU A 13 -0.52 8.16 10.92
CA GLU A 13 -1.44 8.29 12.06
C GLU A 13 -2.90 8.17 11.64
N VAL A 14 -3.28 8.71 10.48
CA VAL A 14 -4.65 8.56 9.96
C VAL A 14 -4.92 7.10 9.62
N LEU A 15 -4.01 6.44 8.91
CA LEU A 15 -4.16 5.05 8.49
C LEU A 15 -4.22 4.08 9.67
N SER A 16 -3.36 4.24 10.68
CA SER A 16 -3.39 3.40 11.88
C SER A 16 -4.71 3.53 12.66
N ASN A 17 -5.34 4.71 12.68
CA ASN A 17 -6.65 4.87 13.30
C ASN A 17 -7.73 4.11 12.52
N LEU A 18 -7.70 4.17 11.18
CA LEU A 18 -8.66 3.47 10.31
C LEU A 18 -8.49 1.94 10.37
N GLU A 19 -7.25 1.46 10.49
CA GLU A 19 -6.94 0.04 10.61
C GLU A 19 -7.58 -0.56 11.88
N VAL A 20 -7.51 0.15 13.01
CA VAL A 20 -8.14 -0.26 14.28
C VAL A 20 -9.66 -0.35 14.20
N GLU A 21 -10.30 0.43 13.31
CA GLU A 21 -11.75 0.35 13.12
C GLU A 21 -12.21 -0.96 12.47
N ASN A 22 -11.31 -1.67 11.77
CA ASN A 22 -11.57 -2.95 11.09
C ASN A 22 -12.78 -2.91 10.11
N LYS A 23 -13.06 -1.72 9.56
CA LYS A 23 -14.12 -1.48 8.56
C LYS A 23 -13.56 -1.23 7.16
N TYR A 24 -12.25 -1.08 7.05
CA TYR A 24 -11.60 -0.60 5.84
C TYR A 24 -10.49 -1.54 5.38
N VAL A 25 -10.19 -1.45 4.09
CA VAL A 25 -8.99 -2.02 3.47
C VAL A 25 -8.24 -0.95 2.69
N PHE A 26 -6.96 -1.19 2.47
CA PHE A 26 -6.00 -0.21 1.98
C PHE A 26 -5.33 -0.68 0.70
N HIS A 27 -5.24 0.21 -0.29
CA HIS A 27 -4.50 -0.01 -1.54
C HIS A 27 -3.47 1.10 -1.74
N GLY A 28 -2.21 0.73 -1.95
CA GLY A 28 -1.15 1.68 -2.25
C GLY A 28 -1.04 1.95 -3.76
N SER A 29 -0.91 3.22 -4.14
CA SER A 29 -0.62 3.63 -5.51
C SER A 29 0.25 4.88 -5.56
N GLU A 30 1.03 4.99 -6.63
CA GLU A 30 1.76 6.16 -7.07
C GLU A 30 0.86 7.26 -7.67
N THR A 31 -0.35 6.90 -8.12
CA THR A 31 -1.23 7.80 -8.88
C THR A 31 -2.25 8.48 -7.95
N PRO A 32 -2.33 9.83 -7.91
CA PRO A 32 -3.34 10.55 -7.16
C PRO A 32 -4.71 10.55 -7.87
N ASP A 33 -5.74 10.92 -7.11
CA ASP A 33 -7.07 11.31 -7.61
C ASP A 33 -7.78 10.23 -8.46
N ILE A 34 -7.55 8.94 -8.17
CA ILE A 34 -8.31 7.84 -8.77
C ILE A 34 -9.73 7.82 -8.18
N GLU A 35 -10.72 8.16 -9.00
CA GLU A 35 -12.13 8.17 -8.59
C GLU A 35 -12.77 6.78 -8.53
N MET A 36 -12.26 5.85 -9.34
CA MET A 36 -12.79 4.49 -9.48
C MET A 36 -11.64 3.55 -9.81
N PHE A 37 -11.52 2.46 -9.07
CA PHE A 37 -10.58 1.39 -9.39
C PHE A 37 -11.29 0.35 -10.25
N GLU A 38 -10.61 -0.08 -11.30
CA GLU A 38 -11.04 -1.17 -12.17
C GLU A 38 -10.19 -2.41 -11.90
N PRO A 39 -10.76 -3.63 -11.93
CA PRO A 39 -9.99 -4.87 -11.83
C PRO A 39 -8.89 -4.96 -12.90
N ARG A 40 -7.66 -5.31 -12.48
CA ARG A 40 -6.50 -5.42 -13.39
C ARG A 40 -5.78 -6.75 -13.18
N GLN A 41 -5.16 -7.25 -14.26
CA GLN A 41 -4.40 -8.51 -14.21
C GLN A 41 -3.12 -8.32 -13.39
N ALA A 42 -3.04 -9.00 -12.25
CA ALA A 42 -1.79 -9.19 -11.52
C ALA A 42 -0.92 -10.26 -12.21
N TYR A 43 0.39 -10.21 -11.97
CA TYR A 43 1.34 -11.15 -12.55
C TYR A 43 2.34 -11.59 -11.49
N ASP A 44 2.61 -12.88 -11.47
CA ASP A 44 3.65 -13.51 -10.66
C ASP A 44 4.85 -13.90 -11.53
N PHE A 45 5.97 -14.17 -10.87
CA PHE A 45 7.14 -14.76 -11.51
C PHE A 45 7.38 -16.17 -10.94
N ILE A 46 7.08 -17.19 -11.74
CA ILE A 46 7.31 -18.60 -11.38
C ILE A 46 8.44 -19.13 -12.26
N ASN A 47 9.52 -19.62 -11.64
CA ASN A 47 10.73 -20.06 -12.34
C ASN A 47 11.32 -19.01 -13.31
N GLY A 48 11.20 -17.73 -12.95
CA GLY A 48 11.67 -16.61 -13.77
C GLY A 48 10.72 -16.22 -14.92
N GLU A 49 9.62 -16.94 -15.13
CA GLU A 49 8.63 -16.61 -16.14
C GLU A 49 7.48 -15.79 -15.54
N LYS A 50 7.13 -14.70 -16.24
CA LYS A 50 6.00 -13.86 -15.87
C LYS A 50 4.70 -14.57 -16.24
N VAL A 51 3.99 -15.08 -15.25
CA VAL A 51 2.70 -15.74 -15.42
C VAL A 51 1.58 -14.82 -14.94
N LYS A 52 0.40 -14.97 -15.53
CA LYS A 52 -0.80 -14.36 -14.96
C LYS A 52 -1.03 -14.99 -13.59
N ASP A 53 -1.33 -14.14 -12.62
CA ASP A 53 -1.92 -14.60 -11.36
C ASP A 53 -3.39 -15.05 -11.64
N ASP A 54 -4.25 -14.98 -10.63
CA ASP A 54 -5.69 -15.19 -10.73
C ASP A 54 -6.39 -14.18 -11.68
N GLU A 55 -7.72 -14.24 -11.73
CA GLU A 55 -8.55 -13.31 -12.50
C GLU A 55 -8.22 -11.83 -12.16
N PRO A 56 -8.36 -10.90 -13.13
CA PRO A 56 -8.18 -9.48 -12.89
C PRO A 56 -8.97 -9.00 -11.67
N ALA A 57 -8.29 -8.35 -10.74
CA ALA A 57 -8.86 -7.93 -9.47
C ALA A 57 -8.24 -6.61 -9.00
N ILE A 58 -8.86 -6.03 -7.99
CA ILE A 58 -8.33 -4.92 -7.20
C ILE A 58 -7.87 -5.53 -5.89
N HIS A 59 -6.57 -5.46 -5.61
CA HIS A 59 -5.97 -6.05 -4.42
C HIS A 59 -5.87 -4.98 -3.34
N ALA A 60 -6.26 -5.33 -2.11
CA ALA A 60 -6.13 -4.46 -0.95
C ALA A 60 -5.70 -5.28 0.27
N SER A 61 -5.29 -4.59 1.33
CA SER A 61 -4.85 -5.21 2.57
C SER A 61 -5.59 -4.60 3.76
N GLU A 62 -5.81 -5.39 4.81
CA GLU A 62 -6.23 -4.89 6.12
C GLU A 62 -5.09 -4.14 6.84
N PHE A 63 -3.85 -4.34 6.42
CA PHE A 63 -2.66 -3.76 7.04
C PHE A 63 -2.20 -2.54 6.26
N SER A 64 -2.29 -1.36 6.87
CA SER A 64 -1.91 -0.10 6.23
C SER A 64 -0.43 -0.04 5.85
N ASP A 65 0.43 -0.74 6.58
CA ASP A 65 1.87 -0.83 6.32
C ASP A 65 2.18 -1.40 4.93
N ILE A 66 1.43 -2.41 4.51
CA ILE A 66 1.53 -2.99 3.17
C ILE A 66 1.18 -1.91 2.13
N ALA A 67 0.08 -1.19 2.34
CA ALA A 67 -0.35 -0.16 1.39
C ALA A 67 0.62 1.03 1.34
N ILE A 68 1.21 1.45 2.48
CA ILE A 68 2.23 2.50 2.53
C ILE A 68 3.47 2.08 1.73
N LEU A 69 3.94 0.83 1.93
CA LEU A 69 5.08 0.30 1.18
C LEU A 69 4.80 0.32 -0.32
N MET A 70 3.65 -0.21 -0.77
CA MET A 70 3.28 -0.24 -2.19
C MET A 70 3.08 1.16 -2.79
N ALA A 71 2.58 2.11 -1.99
CA ALA A 71 2.43 3.50 -2.43
C ALA A 71 3.78 4.20 -2.62
N LEU A 72 4.81 3.85 -1.84
CA LEU A 72 6.11 4.52 -1.89
C LEU A 72 7.13 3.81 -2.78
N ILE A 73 7.17 2.48 -2.77
CA ILE A 73 8.10 1.68 -3.56
C ILE A 73 7.48 1.37 -4.92
N ASN A 74 7.71 2.27 -5.87
CA ASN A 74 7.12 2.22 -7.21
C ASN A 74 8.07 2.83 -8.24
N LYS A 75 7.70 2.78 -9.53
CA LYS A 75 8.55 3.26 -10.64
C LYS A 75 8.76 4.78 -10.65
N GLU A 76 7.84 5.56 -10.10
CA GLU A 76 7.96 7.01 -10.03
C GLU A 76 9.02 7.42 -9.00
N ASN A 77 9.02 6.77 -7.83
CA ASN A 77 9.98 7.02 -6.75
C ASN A 77 11.32 6.28 -6.92
N CYS A 78 11.33 5.10 -7.56
CA CYS A 78 12.50 4.21 -7.65
C CYS A 78 12.82 3.84 -9.12
N LYS A 79 13.23 4.84 -9.90
CA LYS A 79 13.45 4.72 -11.37
C LYS A 79 14.57 3.77 -11.77
N GLU A 80 15.55 3.58 -10.90
CA GLU A 80 16.69 2.69 -11.17
C GLU A 80 16.36 1.22 -10.89
N GLY A 81 15.13 0.92 -10.46
CA GLY A 81 14.68 -0.40 -10.09
C GLY A 81 14.43 -0.50 -8.59
N PHE A 82 13.52 -1.40 -8.23
CA PHE A 82 13.09 -1.67 -6.86
C PHE A 82 12.59 -3.10 -6.76
N GLU A 83 12.71 -3.64 -5.55
CA GLU A 83 12.01 -4.84 -5.14
C GLU A 83 11.40 -4.56 -3.77
N SER A 84 10.15 -4.94 -3.60
CA SER A 84 9.44 -4.87 -2.33
C SER A 84 8.51 -6.06 -2.21
N GLY A 85 8.35 -6.53 -0.98
CA GLY A 85 7.49 -7.65 -0.69
C GLY A 85 6.91 -7.55 0.70
N PHE A 86 6.02 -8.49 0.99
CA PHE A 86 5.54 -8.73 2.33
C PHE A 86 5.20 -10.20 2.46
N HIS A 87 5.27 -10.70 3.68
CA HIS A 87 4.73 -12.00 4.04
C HIS A 87 4.09 -11.92 5.42
N TYR A 88 3.32 -12.94 5.76
CA TYR A 88 2.60 -13.03 7.03
C TYR A 88 3.07 -14.27 7.79
N GLU A 89 3.56 -14.06 9.01
CA GLU A 89 3.83 -15.12 9.98
C GLU A 89 2.92 -14.94 11.20
N ASP A 90 3.43 -14.36 12.29
CA ASP A 90 2.63 -13.89 13.43
C ASP A 90 2.22 -12.41 13.29
N LYS A 91 2.92 -11.70 12.40
CA LYS A 91 2.67 -10.31 12.00
C LYS A 91 3.03 -10.14 10.52
N VAL A 92 2.63 -9.03 9.93
CA VAL A 92 3.15 -8.62 8.63
C VAL A 92 4.63 -8.30 8.76
N ILE A 93 5.43 -8.92 7.90
CA ILE A 93 6.84 -8.62 7.71
C ILE A 93 6.98 -8.00 6.32
N LEU A 94 7.52 -6.78 6.27
CA LEU A 94 7.75 -6.04 5.03
C LEU A 94 9.21 -6.18 4.61
N SER A 95 9.45 -6.34 3.32
CA SER A 95 10.79 -6.36 2.75
C SER A 95 10.95 -5.36 1.62
N VAL A 96 12.17 -4.83 1.49
CA VAL A 96 12.53 -3.89 0.43
C VAL A 96 14.01 -4.00 0.15
N ASN A 97 14.42 -3.94 -1.12
CA ASN A 97 15.84 -3.92 -1.43
C ASN A 97 16.49 -2.58 -1.10
N GLN A 98 17.77 -2.60 -0.70
CA GLN A 98 18.51 -1.39 -0.32
C GLN A 98 18.48 -0.32 -1.44
N LYS A 99 18.55 -0.77 -2.70
CA LYS A 99 18.49 0.10 -3.87
C LYS A 99 17.22 0.96 -3.91
N ALA A 100 16.06 0.42 -3.55
CA ALA A 100 14.83 1.20 -3.52
C ALA A 100 14.83 2.22 -2.38
N LEU A 101 15.32 1.84 -1.19
CA LEU A 101 15.41 2.73 -0.03
C LEU A 101 16.32 3.94 -0.28
N ASP A 102 17.45 3.72 -0.95
CA ASP A 102 18.42 4.77 -1.28
C ASP A 102 17.84 5.85 -2.21
N GLN A 103 16.83 5.50 -3.01
CA GLN A 103 16.16 6.42 -3.93
C GLN A 103 15.07 7.27 -3.24
N LEU A 104 14.56 6.84 -2.08
CA LEU A 104 13.54 7.58 -1.35
C LEU A 104 14.12 8.83 -0.67
N ASN A 105 13.50 9.98 -0.90
CA ASN A 105 13.90 11.27 -0.35
C ASN A 105 12.68 12.05 0.19
N GLU A 106 12.89 13.27 0.69
CA GLU A 106 11.84 14.11 1.31
C GLU A 106 10.70 14.51 0.34
N SER A 107 10.94 14.43 -0.97
CA SER A 107 9.92 14.67 -2.00
C SER A 107 9.15 13.40 -2.40
N SER A 108 9.65 12.21 -2.03
CA SER A 108 9.00 10.93 -2.32
C SER A 108 7.65 10.86 -1.61
N GLN A 109 6.64 10.49 -2.39
CA GLN A 109 5.26 10.44 -1.95
C GLN A 109 4.52 9.30 -2.63
N GLY A 110 3.42 8.89 -2.00
CA GLY A 110 2.46 7.95 -2.54
C GLY A 110 1.07 8.24 -1.99
N TYR A 111 0.11 7.43 -2.43
CA TYR A 111 -1.29 7.58 -2.07
C TYR A 111 -1.83 6.23 -1.60
N VAL A 112 -2.42 6.22 -0.41
CA VAL A 112 -3.16 5.08 0.10
C VAL A 112 -4.64 5.37 -0.07
N TYR A 113 -5.30 4.53 -0.86
CA TYR A 113 -6.74 4.55 -1.05
C TYR A 113 -7.40 3.64 -0.03
N VAL A 114 -8.46 4.15 0.59
CA VAL A 114 -9.22 3.46 1.63
C VAL A 114 -10.56 3.05 1.05
N PHE A 115 -10.91 1.77 1.16
CA PHE A 115 -12.19 1.24 0.69
C PHE A 115 -13.01 0.65 1.83
N SER A 116 -14.32 0.52 1.64
CA SER A 116 -15.14 -0.28 2.55
C SER A 116 -14.71 -1.75 2.44
N LYS A 117 -14.47 -2.38 3.58
CA LYS A 117 -14.05 -3.78 3.64
C LYS A 117 -15.12 -4.73 3.07
N GLU A 118 -16.38 -4.34 3.10
CA GLU A 118 -17.50 -5.15 2.58
C GLU A 118 -17.49 -5.31 1.05
N ASP A 119 -16.79 -4.42 0.34
CA ASP A 119 -16.65 -4.47 -1.13
C ASP A 119 -15.57 -5.49 -1.58
N PHE A 120 -14.89 -6.12 -0.64
CA PHE A 120 -13.77 -7.03 -0.85
C PHE A 120 -14.02 -8.40 -0.20
N LYS A 121 -13.38 -9.43 -0.74
CA LYS A 121 -13.41 -10.79 -0.20
C LYS A 121 -12.02 -11.22 0.23
N PRO A 122 -11.87 -11.97 1.34
CA PRO A 122 -10.58 -12.54 1.72
C PRO A 122 -10.05 -13.48 0.62
N ARG A 123 -8.77 -13.31 0.27
CA ARG A 123 -8.01 -14.23 -0.62
C ARG A 123 -6.94 -14.97 0.16
N LYS A 124 -6.18 -14.23 0.98
CA LYS A 124 -5.16 -14.73 1.93
C LYS A 124 -5.26 -13.92 3.22
N ILE A 125 -4.49 -14.28 4.25
CA ILE A 125 -4.53 -13.61 5.56
C ILE A 125 -4.33 -12.09 5.44
N SER A 126 -3.41 -11.65 4.59
CA SER A 126 -3.07 -10.24 4.39
C SER A 126 -3.55 -9.65 3.07
N GLU A 127 -4.39 -10.37 2.33
CA GLU A 127 -4.79 -10.00 0.97
C GLU A 127 -6.30 -10.17 0.79
N LEU A 128 -6.96 -9.08 0.44
CA LEU A 128 -8.37 -9.05 0.06
C LEU A 128 -8.48 -8.56 -1.38
N ILE A 129 -9.50 -9.06 -2.08
CA ILE A 129 -9.68 -8.78 -3.50
C ILE A 129 -11.11 -8.37 -3.82
N SER A 130 -11.25 -7.51 -4.83
CA SER A 130 -12.52 -7.22 -5.48
C SER A 130 -12.41 -7.46 -6.99
N TYR A 131 -13.34 -8.22 -7.54
CA TYR A 131 -13.44 -8.51 -8.99
C TYR A 131 -14.34 -7.51 -9.73
N VAL A 132 -14.85 -6.51 -9.02
CA VAL A 132 -15.72 -5.46 -9.58
C VAL A 132 -15.09 -4.10 -9.36
N HIS A 133 -15.65 -3.08 -9.99
CA HIS A 133 -15.21 -1.71 -9.79
C HIS A 133 -15.53 -1.27 -8.36
N VAL A 134 -14.60 -0.57 -7.70
CA VAL A 134 -14.82 -0.01 -6.36
C VAL A 134 -14.38 1.43 -6.29
N LYS A 135 -15.15 2.22 -5.53
CA LYS A 135 -14.86 3.63 -5.29
C LYS A 135 -14.15 3.78 -3.94
N PRO A 136 -13.01 4.48 -3.85
CA PRO A 136 -12.40 4.76 -2.56
C PRO A 136 -13.29 5.70 -1.74
N VAL A 137 -13.37 5.44 -0.45
CA VAL A 137 -14.04 6.31 0.53
C VAL A 137 -13.19 7.56 0.78
N MET A 138 -11.87 7.41 0.76
CA MET A 138 -10.92 8.51 0.86
C MET A 138 -9.55 8.13 0.28
N MET A 139 -8.74 9.15 0.03
CA MET A 139 -7.34 9.04 -0.36
C MET A 139 -6.46 9.74 0.68
N ILE A 140 -5.41 9.06 1.14
CA ILE A 140 -4.45 9.58 2.11
C ILE A 140 -3.08 9.65 1.46
N ARG A 141 -2.50 10.85 1.40
CA ARG A 141 -1.13 11.04 0.94
C ARG A 141 -0.15 10.59 2.02
N VAL A 142 0.83 9.79 1.62
CA VAL A 142 1.91 9.28 2.46
C VAL A 142 3.27 9.71 1.92
N LYS A 143 4.27 9.79 2.79
CA LYS A 143 5.64 10.19 2.50
C LYS A 143 6.63 9.15 3.03
N LYS A 144 7.91 9.30 2.68
CA LYS A 144 9.01 8.48 3.23
C LYS A 144 8.93 8.32 4.76
N SER A 145 8.62 9.39 5.49
CA SER A 145 8.52 9.38 6.95
C SER A 145 7.37 8.54 7.51
N ASP A 146 6.39 8.14 6.68
CA ASP A 146 5.27 7.28 7.06
C ASP A 146 5.60 5.78 6.91
N LEU A 147 6.72 5.45 6.25
CA LEU A 147 7.17 4.06 6.08
C LEU A 147 7.54 3.45 7.45
N SER A 148 7.26 2.15 7.62
CA SER A 148 7.62 1.45 8.85
C SER A 148 9.14 1.45 9.06
N ASN A 149 9.56 1.50 10.33
CA ASN A 149 10.97 1.30 10.69
C ASN A 149 11.34 -0.20 10.75
N ASP A 150 10.34 -1.08 10.72
CA ASP A 150 10.50 -2.54 10.80
C ASP A 150 10.47 -3.14 9.39
N LEU A 151 11.49 -2.83 8.58
CA LEU A 151 11.67 -3.38 7.23
C LEU A 151 12.83 -4.36 7.20
N GLU A 152 12.64 -5.50 6.55
CA GLU A 152 13.72 -6.38 6.16
C GLU A 152 14.40 -5.83 4.89
N ILE A 153 15.69 -5.54 5.01
CA ILE A 153 16.47 -5.03 3.88
C ILE A 153 17.06 -6.22 3.13
N THR A 154 16.68 -6.36 1.86
CA THR A 154 17.28 -7.33 0.94
C THR A 154 18.36 -6.67 0.07
N ASN A 155 19.26 -7.49 -0.47
CA ASN A 155 20.31 -7.02 -1.38
C ASN A 155 19.76 -6.78 -2.78
#